data_AF-A0A6N9SW26-F1
#
_entry.id   AF-A0A6N9SW26-F1
#
_cell.length_a   1.000
_cell.length_b   1.000
_cell.length_c   1.000
_cell.angle_alpha   90.00
_cell.angle_beta   90.00
_cell.angle_gamma   90.00
#
_symmetry.space_group_name_H-M   'P 1'
#
loop_
_entity.id
_entity.type
_entity.pdbx_description
1 polymer ?
#
loop_
_entity_poly.entity_id
_entity_poly.type
_entity_poly.pdbx_seq_one_letter_code
_entity_poly.pdbx_strand_id
1 'polypeptide(L)'
;MIHPFSLTPQRVHTHYTIKGDAEFRPLEVFDDGRFTWIDMGHPQVLPAVFMIDAEGSRLVNYLLHSPYFVVQRLMPHFLLKLGGTEVEVINSDYSKSSGVQGEVPEQRP
;
A
#
# COMPACT_ATOMS: atom_id res chain seq x y z
N MET A 1 25.19 10.25 -15.76
CA MET A 1 24.72 9.82 -14.43
C MET A 1 23.42 9.06 -14.67
N ILE A 2 23.43 7.74 -14.54
CA ILE A 2 22.26 6.89 -14.84
C ILE A 2 21.51 6.73 -13.51
N HIS A 3 20.30 7.26 -13.41
CA HIS A 3 19.45 6.96 -12.25
C HIS A 3 19.05 5.49 -12.35
N PRO A 4 19.32 4.63 -11.35
CA PRO A 4 19.00 3.19 -11.41
C PRO A 4 17.48 2.89 -11.48
N PHE A 5 16.64 3.92 -11.63
CA PHE A 5 15.19 3.87 -11.75
C PHE A 5 14.69 4.56 -13.02
N SER A 6 15.42 4.51 -14.14
CA SER A 6 14.80 4.68 -15.46
C SER A 6 13.81 3.52 -15.70
N LEU A 7 12.70 3.54 -14.98
CA LEU A 7 11.53 2.75 -15.23
C LEU A 7 10.93 3.33 -16.49
N THR A 8 11.18 2.71 -17.64
CA THR A 8 10.14 2.65 -18.65
C THR A 8 9.05 1.81 -18.00
N PRO A 9 7.93 2.38 -17.49
CA PRO A 9 7.01 1.60 -16.70
C PRO A 9 6.33 0.63 -17.65
N GLN A 10 6.69 -0.65 -17.58
CA GLN A 10 6.03 -1.63 -18.44
C GLN A 10 4.56 -1.78 -18.02
N ARG A 11 4.23 -1.56 -16.72
CA ARG A 11 2.90 -1.31 -16.15
C ARG A 11 3.02 -0.56 -14.81
N VAL A 12 2.24 0.51 -14.62
CA VAL A 12 2.06 1.19 -13.33
C VAL A 12 0.56 1.22 -13.03
N HIS A 13 0.17 0.85 -11.81
CA HIS A 13 -1.21 0.94 -11.34
C HIS A 13 -1.34 2.06 -10.30
N THR A 14 -2.23 3.02 -10.54
CA THR A 14 -2.42 4.21 -9.70
C THR A 14 -3.80 4.25 -9.04
N HIS A 15 -4.58 3.16 -9.11
CA HIS A 15 -5.98 3.12 -8.66
C HIS A 15 -6.13 3.00 -7.13
N TYR A 16 -5.34 3.76 -6.38
CA TYR A 16 -5.37 3.79 -4.92
C TYR A 16 -6.21 4.96 -4.41
N THR A 17 -7.14 4.67 -3.50
CA THR A 17 -7.90 5.67 -2.77
C THR A 17 -7.25 5.88 -1.41
N ILE A 18 -6.90 7.14 -1.09
CA ILE A 18 -6.30 7.53 0.19
C ILE A 18 -7.36 8.26 1.03
N LYS A 19 -7.63 7.78 2.25
CA LYS A 19 -8.62 8.31 3.20
C LYS A 19 -7.94 8.74 4.50
N GLY A 20 -8.43 9.81 5.12
CA GLY A 20 -7.82 10.45 6.28
C GLY A 20 -6.94 11.65 5.90
N ASP A 21 -6.73 12.58 6.82
CA ASP A 21 -6.16 13.93 6.56
C ASP A 21 -4.98 14.26 7.48
N ALA A 22 -4.35 13.24 8.09
CA ALA A 22 -3.18 13.42 8.93
C ALA A 22 -2.01 14.07 8.16
N GLU A 23 -1.10 14.73 8.88
CA GLU A 23 0.06 15.43 8.29
C GLU A 23 0.99 14.52 7.46
N PHE A 24 0.96 13.20 7.72
CA PHE A 24 1.71 12.19 6.98
C PHE A 24 0.88 11.53 5.86
N ARG A 25 -0.26 12.11 5.45
CA ARG A 25 -1.04 11.61 4.32
C ARG A 25 -0.17 11.56 3.06
N PRO A 26 -0.06 10.41 2.37
CA PRO A 26 0.69 10.31 1.13
C PRO A 26 0.13 11.24 0.06
N LEU A 27 1.02 11.77 -0.78
CA LEU A 27 0.66 12.55 -1.95
C LEU A 27 0.11 11.65 -3.05
N GLU A 28 0.74 10.48 -3.23
CA GLU A 28 0.37 9.49 -4.23
C GLU A 28 0.74 8.08 -3.74
N VAL A 29 0.00 7.08 -4.22
CA VAL A 29 0.35 5.66 -4.06
C VAL A 29 0.17 4.97 -5.40
N PHE A 30 1.16 4.19 -5.80
CA PHE A 30 1.11 3.36 -6.99
C PHE A 30 1.90 2.07 -6.81
N ASP A 31 1.72 1.11 -7.71
CA ASP A 31 2.58 -0.06 -7.80
C ASP A 31 3.08 -0.30 -9.22
N ASP A 32 4.20 -1.00 -9.34
CA ASP A 32 4.80 -1.41 -10.62
C ASP A 32 4.49 -2.88 -10.97
N GLY A 33 3.46 -3.45 -10.35
CA GLY A 33 3.13 -4.88 -10.41
C GLY A 33 4.00 -5.78 -9.53
N ARG A 34 5.01 -5.23 -8.84
CA ARG A 34 5.87 -5.98 -7.91
C ARG A 34 5.93 -5.32 -6.53
N PHE A 35 6.19 -4.02 -6.50
CA PHE A 35 6.38 -3.22 -5.30
C PHE A 35 5.37 -2.09 -5.23
N THR A 36 4.98 -1.73 -4.01
CA THR A 36 4.12 -0.57 -3.75
C THR A 36 5.00 0.61 -3.37
N TRP A 37 4.79 1.72 -4.05
CA TRP A 37 5.48 2.98 -3.90
C TRP A 37 4.51 3.98 -3.27
N ILE A 38 4.89 4.52 -2.12
CA ILE A 38 4.09 5.46 -1.34
C ILE A 38 4.86 6.78 -1.31
N ASP A 39 4.39 7.78 -2.05
CA ASP A 39 5.00 9.11 -2.05
C ASP A 39 4.60 9.85 -0.78
N MET A 40 5.55 9.98 0.14
CA MET A 40 5.35 10.68 1.41
C MET A 40 5.72 12.17 1.30
N GLY A 41 6.20 12.63 0.15
CA GLY A 41 6.83 13.92 -0.01
C GLY A 41 8.07 14.04 0.87
N HIS A 42 7.99 14.89 1.88
CA HIS A 42 9.06 15.13 2.85
C HIS A 42 8.48 15.13 4.27
N PRO A 43 8.05 13.97 4.77
CA PRO A 43 7.36 13.92 6.05
C PRO A 43 8.33 14.26 7.18
N GLN A 44 7.91 15.13 8.12
CA GLN A 44 8.70 15.43 9.32
C GLN A 44 8.75 14.24 10.29
N VAL A 45 7.74 13.38 10.24
CA VAL A 45 7.56 12.20 11.09
C VAL A 45 7.19 10.99 10.23
N LEU A 46 7.78 9.83 10.53
CA LEU A 46 7.55 8.62 9.75
C LEU A 46 6.45 7.75 10.40
N PRO A 47 5.31 7.53 9.73
CA PRO A 47 4.30 6.60 10.23
C PRO A 47 4.78 5.14 10.09
N ALA A 48 4.22 4.26 10.92
CA ALA A 48 4.32 2.82 10.72
C ALA A 48 3.36 2.35 9.63
N VAL A 49 3.81 1.43 8.78
CA VAL A 49 3.01 0.88 7.67
C VAL A 49 2.46 -0.49 8.07
N PHE A 50 1.14 -0.65 8.00
CA PHE A 50 0.44 -1.89 8.29
C PHE A 50 -0.31 -2.39 7.07
N MET A 51 -0.09 -3.64 6.68
CA MET A 51 -0.98 -4.33 5.74
C MET A 51 -2.27 -4.73 6.47
N ILE A 52 -3.40 -4.66 5.77
CA ILE A 52 -4.70 -5.13 6.25
C ILE A 52 -5.16 -6.30 5.40
N ASP A 53 -5.58 -7.37 6.06
CA ASP A 53 -6.13 -8.57 5.46
C ASP A 53 -7.19 -9.21 6.39
N ALA A 54 -7.69 -10.39 6.02
CA ALA A 54 -8.73 -11.10 6.78
C ALA A 54 -8.32 -11.48 8.22
N GLU A 55 -7.02 -11.57 8.50
CA GLU A 55 -6.47 -11.92 9.81
C GLU A 55 -6.24 -10.66 10.67
N GLY A 56 -6.34 -9.47 10.07
CA GLY A 56 -6.22 -8.17 10.74
C GLY A 56 -5.05 -7.33 10.20
N SER A 57 -4.51 -6.47 11.07
CA SER A 57 -3.42 -5.56 10.71
C SER A 57 -2.05 -6.11 11.06
N ARG A 58 -1.11 -6.11 10.11
CA ARG A 58 0.26 -6.60 10.29
C ARG A 58 1.28 -5.54 9.91
N LEU A 59 2.26 -5.27 10.77
CA LEU A 59 3.36 -4.36 10.47
C LEU A 59 4.17 -4.91 9.30
N VAL A 60 4.52 -4.05 8.34
CA VAL A 60 5.39 -4.42 7.21
C VAL A 60 6.69 -3.63 7.22
N ASN A 61 7.74 -4.26 6.69
CA ASN A 61 8.99 -3.58 6.43
C ASN A 61 8.90 -2.75 5.15
N TYR A 62 9.56 -1.59 5.14
CA TYR A 62 9.69 -0.72 3.98
C TYR A 62 11.12 -0.20 3.84
N LEU A 63 11.50 0.13 2.62
CA LEU A 63 12.74 0.86 2.35
C LEU A 63 12.41 2.34 2.20
N LEU A 64 13.20 3.20 2.83
CA LEU A 64 13.13 4.63 2.59
C LEU A 64 13.97 4.96 1.35
N HIS A 65 13.29 5.40 0.29
CA HIS A 65 13.92 5.88 -0.93
C HIS A 65 13.30 7.23 -1.29
N SER A 66 13.72 8.28 -0.57
CA SER A 66 13.11 9.62 -0.62
C SER A 66 12.75 10.06 -2.05
N PRO A 67 11.51 10.50 -2.30
CA PRO A 67 10.44 10.78 -1.33
C PRO A 67 9.59 9.56 -0.91
N TYR A 68 9.95 8.35 -1.36
CA TYR A 68 9.09 7.18 -1.25
C TYR A 68 9.36 6.33 -0.02
N PHE A 69 8.29 5.76 0.54
CA PHE A 69 8.36 4.47 1.21
C PHE A 69 8.11 3.39 0.16
N VAL A 70 9.05 2.46 0.03
CA VAL A 70 8.97 1.35 -0.91
C VAL A 70 8.73 0.07 -0.15
N VAL A 71 7.53 -0.49 -0.31
CA VAL A 71 7.17 -1.79 0.24
C VAL A 71 7.42 -2.83 -0.83
N GLN A 72 8.27 -3.82 -0.54
CA GLN A 72 8.68 -4.84 -1.51
C GLN A 72 7.61 -5.95 -1.73
N ARG A 73 6.35 -5.53 -1.90
CA ARG A 73 5.19 -6.35 -2.27
C ARG A 73 4.03 -5.43 -2.70
N LEU A 74 3.00 -6.02 -3.30
CA LEU A 74 1.73 -5.35 -3.52
C LEU A 74 0.97 -5.19 -2.20
N MET A 75 0.43 -3.99 -1.98
CA MET A 75 -0.28 -3.60 -0.76
C MET A 75 -1.70 -3.12 -1.13
N PRO A 76 -2.64 -4.03 -1.39
CA PRO A 76 -3.97 -3.65 -1.86
C PRO A 76 -4.83 -2.95 -0.80
N HIS A 77 -4.56 -3.18 0.48
CA HIS A 77 -5.22 -2.50 1.59
C HIS A 77 -4.23 -2.33 2.73
N PHE A 78 -3.99 -1.09 3.16
CA PHE A 78 -3.02 -0.78 4.19
C PHE A 78 -3.35 0.49 4.97
N LEU A 79 -2.76 0.59 6.16
CA LEU A 79 -2.84 1.74 7.05
C LEU A 79 -1.45 2.34 7.27
N LEU A 80 -1.37 3.65 7.27
CA LEU A 80 -0.26 4.41 7.85
C LEU A 80 -0.73 4.91 9.22
N LYS A 81 0.02 4.59 10.28
CA LYS A 81 -0.36 4.96 11.65
C LYS A 81 0.76 5.71 12.35
N LEU A 82 0.40 6.77 13.04
CA LEU A 82 1.29 7.49 13.96
C LEU A 82 0.49 7.97 15.16
N GLY A 83 0.85 7.47 16.35
CA GLY A 83 0.08 7.73 17.58
C GLY A 83 -1.38 7.30 17.43
N GLY A 84 -2.32 8.22 17.69
CA GLY A 84 -3.75 7.99 17.54
C GLY A 84 -4.34 8.38 16.18
N THR A 85 -3.50 8.68 15.18
CA THR A 85 -3.94 9.11 13.83
C THR A 85 -3.61 8.06 12.78
N GLU A 86 -4.50 7.91 11.80
CA GLU A 86 -4.40 6.89 10.77
C GLU A 86 -4.78 7.46 9.38
N VAL A 87 -4.11 6.95 8.35
CA VAL A 87 -4.46 7.16 6.94
C VAL A 87 -4.64 5.79 6.30
N GLU A 88 -5.79 5.57 5.67
CA GLU A 88 -6.15 4.31 5.02
C GLU A 88 -5.97 4.41 3.50
N VAL A 89 -5.34 3.40 2.92
CA VAL A 89 -5.12 3.31 1.48
C VAL A 89 -5.66 1.99 0.95
N ILE A 90 -6.54 2.08 -0.05
CA ILE A 90 -7.21 0.92 -0.67
C ILE A 90 -7.03 0.97 -2.18
N ASN A 91 -6.55 -0.13 -2.77
CA ASN A 91 -6.56 -0.36 -4.21
C ASN A 91 -8.01 -0.66 -4.66
N SER A 92 -8.53 0.21 -5.51
CA SER A 92 -9.93 0.17 -5.98
C SER A 92 -10.23 -1.02 -6.90
N ASP A 93 -9.19 -1.65 -7.48
CA ASP A 93 -9.34 -2.86 -8.29
C ASP A 93 -9.32 -4.13 -7.42
N TYR A 94 -8.66 -4.08 -6.26
CA TYR A 94 -8.69 -5.17 -5.29
C TYR A 94 -10.07 -5.32 -4.64
N SER A 95 -10.74 -4.21 -4.30
CA SER A 95 -12.08 -4.29 -3.69
C SER A 95 -13.13 -4.94 -4.61
N LYS A 96 -12.88 -4.98 -5.92
CA LYS A 96 -13.76 -5.64 -6.90
C LYS A 96 -13.50 -7.13 -7.04
N SER A 97 -12.27 -7.60 -6.77
CA SER A 97 -11.91 -9.03 -6.87
C SER A 97 -12.12 -9.79 -5.55
N SER A 98 -12.08 -9.10 -4.40
CA SER A 98 -12.37 -9.71 -3.09
C SER A 98 -13.87 -9.95 -2.81
N GLY A 99 -14.74 -9.69 -3.78
CA GLY A 99 -16.19 -9.94 -3.70
C GLY A 99 -16.61 -11.42 -3.89
N VAL A 100 -15.68 -12.37 -4.06
CA VAL A 100 -16.00 -13.81 -4.20
C VAL A 100 -14.91 -14.68 -3.54
N GLN A 101 -15.15 -15.15 -2.31
CA GLN A 101 -15.05 -16.57 -1.89
C GLN A 101 -15.28 -16.71 -0.38
N GLY A 102 -16.55 -16.86 -0.01
CA GLY A 102 -17.00 -17.50 1.23
C GLY A 102 -17.51 -18.91 0.99
N GLU A 103 -17.03 -19.62 -0.05
CA GLU A 103 -17.31 -21.05 -0.21
C GLU A 103 -16.32 -21.84 0.65
N VAL A 104 -16.80 -22.30 1.80
CA VAL A 104 -16.19 -23.39 2.56
C VAL A 104 -16.21 -24.62 1.64
N PRO A 105 -15.07 -25.25 1.33
CA PRO A 105 -15.12 -26.51 0.59
C PRO A 105 -15.77 -27.54 1.51
N GLU A 106 -16.96 -27.99 1.09
CA GLU A 106 -17.66 -29.11 1.68
C GLU A 106 -16.73 -30.32 1.64
N GLN A 107 -16.26 -30.75 2.81
CA GLN A 107 -15.47 -31.96 2.93
C GLN A 107 -16.35 -33.14 2.52
N ARG A 108 -16.05 -33.74 1.37
CA ARG A 108 -16.66 -35.01 1.01
C ARG A 108 -16.12 -36.11 1.93
N PRO A 109 -17.00 -37.03 2.40
CA PRO A 109 -16.66 -38.11 3.32
C PRO A 109 -15.69 -39.13 2.71
#